data_AF-A0A3D2R2X5-F1
#
_entry.id   AF-A0A3D2R2X5-F1
#
_cell.length_a   1.000
_cell.length_b   1.000
_cell.length_c   1.000
_cell.angle_alpha   90.00
_cell.angle_beta   90.00
_cell.angle_gamma   90.00
#
_symmetry.space_group_name_H-M   'P 1'
#
loop_
_entity.id
_entity.type
_entity.pdbx_description
1 polymer ?
#
loop_
_entity_poly.entity_id
_entity_poly.type
_entity_poly.pdbx_seq_one_letter_code
_entity_poly.pdbx_strand_id
1 'polypeptide(L)'
;MNTIYIAHFDMKTSMHSIRNKASSKKVSQDMIKVGISKDFIERKKQFENTYRCLGCNKTHVLFVNEFETKMNYDQCREIEKKVREQFKIKNLFGEYYKKDAYNEIEIFLTNIVNDKKTASIPRQIPTPTKKMSKSKLKSDQYSGCKFFRTNVEVNNRHAPHNIKRWEWIDNNGKGRTYNEINIADSTYRKCIKDSTYHGNTSRIDKHLTYDIKMGMIEVR
;
A
#
# COMPACT_ATOMS: atom_id res chain seq x y z
N MET A 1 5.62 15.00 -22.33
CA MET A 1 5.69 15.09 -20.86
C MET A 1 5.10 13.82 -20.28
N ASN A 2 5.45 13.44 -19.05
CA ASN A 2 4.78 12.31 -18.41
C ASN A 2 3.44 12.78 -17.85
N THR A 3 2.44 11.91 -17.87
CA THR A 3 1.11 12.20 -17.34
C THR A 3 0.77 11.17 -16.28
N ILE A 4 0.30 11.65 -15.13
CA ILE A 4 -0.37 10.83 -14.13
C ILE A 4 -1.87 11.03 -14.35
N TYR A 5 -2.68 9.98 -14.33
CA TYR A 5 -4.10 10.09 -14.65
C TYR A 5 -4.96 9.23 -13.72
N ILE A 6 -6.21 9.65 -13.57
CA ILE A 6 -7.27 8.87 -12.93
C ILE A 6 -8.36 8.58 -13.96
N ALA A 7 -8.71 7.30 -14.11
CA ALA A 7 -9.76 6.85 -15.00
C ALA A 7 -10.91 6.20 -14.21
N HIS A 8 -12.12 6.61 -14.53
CA HIS A 8 -13.38 6.05 -14.06
C HIS A 8 -13.96 5.11 -15.11
N PHE A 9 -14.91 4.28 -14.68
CA PHE A 9 -15.66 3.41 -15.56
C PHE A 9 -17.17 3.55 -15.34
N ASP A 10 -17.93 3.54 -16.44
CA ASP A 10 -19.40 3.68 -16.44
C ASP A 10 -20.10 2.48 -17.10
N MET A 11 -19.39 1.36 -17.25
CA MET A 11 -19.94 0.11 -17.78
C MET A 11 -20.99 -0.50 -16.83
N LYS A 12 -22.12 -0.97 -17.37
CA LYS A 12 -23.12 -1.71 -16.56
C LYS A 12 -22.62 -3.10 -16.13
N THR A 13 -21.84 -3.75 -16.99
CA THR A 13 -21.32 -5.11 -16.77
C THR A 13 -19.80 -5.07 -16.75
N SER A 14 -19.19 -5.78 -15.80
CA SER A 14 -17.74 -5.80 -15.65
C SER A 14 -17.02 -6.34 -16.90
N MET A 15 -16.05 -5.58 -17.41
CA MET A 15 -15.23 -5.97 -18.55
C MET A 15 -13.85 -6.43 -18.11
N HIS A 16 -13.12 -7.10 -18.99
CA HIS A 16 -11.76 -7.53 -18.73
C HIS A 16 -10.79 -6.35 -18.79
N SER A 17 -9.79 -6.32 -17.91
CA SER A 17 -8.76 -5.28 -17.88
C SER A 17 -7.83 -5.32 -19.09
N ILE A 18 -7.85 -6.42 -19.84
CA ILE A 18 -7.21 -6.58 -21.15
C ILE A 18 -8.25 -7.16 -22.11
N ARG A 19 -8.45 -6.49 -23.25
CA ARG A 19 -9.42 -6.92 -24.26
C ARG A 19 -9.11 -8.33 -24.75
N ASN A 20 -10.15 -9.15 -24.91
CA ASN A 20 -10.09 -10.53 -25.40
C ASN A 20 -9.21 -11.48 -24.55
N LYS A 21 -8.79 -11.09 -23.34
CA LYS A 21 -8.03 -11.95 -22.43
C LYS A 21 -8.90 -12.37 -21.26
N ALA A 22 -9.54 -13.53 -21.39
CA ALA A 22 -10.45 -14.08 -20.36
C ALA A 22 -9.77 -14.27 -18.99
N SER A 23 -8.47 -14.54 -18.96
CA SER A 23 -7.68 -14.67 -17.72
C SER A 23 -7.36 -13.34 -17.03
N SER A 24 -7.61 -12.21 -17.69
CA SER A 24 -7.39 -10.89 -17.08
C SER A 24 -8.48 -10.55 -16.08
N LYS A 25 -8.10 -9.74 -15.08
CA LYS A 25 -9.01 -9.32 -14.00
C LYS A 25 -10.19 -8.52 -14.55
N LYS A 26 -11.33 -8.63 -13.89
CA LYS A 26 -12.53 -7.86 -14.22
C LYS A 26 -12.47 -6.47 -13.59
N VAL A 27 -12.91 -5.47 -14.34
CA VAL A 27 -13.06 -4.07 -13.95
C VAL A 27 -14.54 -3.73 -13.98
N SER A 28 -15.04 -3.14 -12.90
CA SER A 28 -16.44 -2.70 -12.77
C SER A 28 -16.54 -1.19 -12.64
N GLN A 29 -17.77 -0.65 -12.74
CA GLN A 29 -18.08 0.77 -12.54
C GLN A 29 -17.71 1.32 -11.16
N ASP A 30 -17.50 0.44 -10.17
CA ASP A 30 -17.14 0.78 -8.78
C ASP A 30 -15.62 0.83 -8.57
N MET A 31 -14.85 0.79 -9.66
CA MET A 31 -13.41 0.90 -9.65
C MET A 31 -12.95 2.21 -10.26
N ILE A 32 -11.74 2.61 -9.89
CA ILE A 32 -10.96 3.62 -10.58
C ILE A 32 -9.59 3.03 -10.92
N LYS A 33 -8.96 3.56 -11.95
CA LYS A 33 -7.56 3.29 -12.26
C LYS A 33 -6.74 4.55 -12.03
N VAL A 34 -5.65 4.41 -11.29
CA VAL A 34 -4.58 5.41 -11.26
C VAL A 34 -3.47 4.92 -12.18
N GLY A 35 -2.92 5.76 -13.03
CA GLY A 35 -1.86 5.32 -13.95
C GLY A 35 -0.89 6.41 -14.31
N ILE A 36 0.25 5.99 -14.84
CA ILE A 36 1.27 6.87 -15.39
C ILE A 36 1.50 6.52 -16.87
N SER A 37 1.82 7.51 -17.70
CA SER A 37 2.20 7.27 -19.10
C SER A 37 3.23 8.29 -19.59
N LYS A 38 4.15 7.82 -20.46
CA LYS A 38 5.04 8.67 -21.26
C LYS A 38 4.34 9.24 -22.49
N ASP A 39 3.38 8.46 -23.01
CA ASP A 39 2.52 8.81 -24.14
C ASP A 39 1.07 8.59 -23.69
N PHE A 40 0.46 9.65 -23.17
CA PHE A 40 -0.89 9.57 -22.63
C PHE A 40 -1.95 9.46 -23.73
N ILE A 41 -1.72 10.05 -24.90
CA ILE A 41 -2.66 10.01 -26.02
C ILE A 41 -2.82 8.57 -26.52
N GLU A 42 -1.72 7.87 -26.74
CA GLU A 42 -1.77 6.47 -27.18
C GLU A 42 -2.33 5.56 -26.08
N ARG A 43 -1.95 5.81 -24.81
CA ARG A 43 -2.50 5.08 -23.66
C ARG A 43 -4.02 5.25 -23.56
N LYS A 44 -4.53 6.46 -23.78
CA LYS A 44 -5.97 6.77 -23.78
C LYS A 44 -6.70 5.98 -24.85
N LYS A 45 -6.20 5.97 -26.10
CA LYS A 45 -6.76 5.16 -27.19
C LYS A 45 -6.80 3.67 -26.85
N GLN A 46 -5.73 3.13 -26.25
CA GLN A 46 -5.68 1.72 -25.83
C GLN A 46 -6.74 1.39 -24.77
N PHE A 47 -6.94 2.27 -23.79
CA PHE A 47 -7.98 2.13 -22.78
C PHE A 47 -9.37 2.25 -23.39
N GLU A 48 -9.59 3.24 -24.25
CA GLU A 48 -10.85 3.44 -24.93
C GLU A 48 -11.25 2.22 -25.75
N ASN A 49 -10.29 1.60 -26.44
CA ASN A 49 -10.47 0.36 -27.18
C ASN A 49 -10.69 -0.84 -26.26
N THR A 50 -10.02 -0.92 -25.12
CA THR A 50 -10.16 -2.02 -24.16
C THR A 50 -11.56 -2.06 -23.57
N TYR A 51 -12.10 -0.89 -23.22
CA TYR A 51 -13.41 -0.73 -22.59
C TYR A 51 -14.51 -0.30 -23.58
N ARG A 52 -14.31 -0.52 -24.88
CA ARG A 52 -15.33 -0.30 -25.90
C ARG A 52 -16.35 -1.44 -25.87
N CYS A 53 -17.61 -1.10 -25.64
CA CYS A 53 -18.72 -2.03 -25.79
C CYS A 53 -19.03 -2.24 -27.27
N LEU A 54 -19.12 -3.51 -27.70
CA LEU A 54 -19.47 -3.86 -29.08
C LEU A 54 -20.93 -3.54 -29.42
N GLY A 55 -21.84 -3.65 -28.45
CA GLY A 55 -23.27 -3.46 -28.66
C GLY A 55 -23.67 -1.99 -28.83
N CYS A 56 -23.11 -1.08 -28.03
CA CYS A 56 -23.43 0.35 -28.12
C CYS A 56 -22.36 1.18 -28.84
N ASN A 57 -21.25 0.56 -29.27
CA ASN A 57 -20.08 1.19 -29.90
C ASN A 57 -19.46 2.37 -29.11
N LYS A 58 -19.76 2.48 -27.81
CA LYS A 58 -19.21 3.50 -26.92
C LYS A 58 -18.10 2.92 -26.05
N THR A 59 -17.17 3.78 -25.65
CA THR A 59 -16.18 3.43 -24.64
C THR A 59 -16.72 3.72 -23.25
N HIS A 60 -16.37 2.86 -22.29
CA HIS A 60 -16.82 2.94 -20.90
C HIS A 60 -15.70 3.33 -19.92
N VAL A 61 -14.66 3.99 -20.43
CA VAL A 61 -13.61 4.59 -19.62
C VAL A 61 -13.67 6.10 -19.76
N LEU A 62 -13.58 6.79 -18.63
CA LEU A 62 -13.64 8.24 -18.54
C LEU A 62 -12.38 8.72 -17.81
N PHE A 63 -11.54 9.51 -18.46
CA PHE A 63 -10.37 10.12 -17.81
C PHE A 63 -10.83 11.39 -17.10
N VAL A 64 -10.92 11.32 -15.78
CA VAL A 64 -11.50 12.39 -14.94
C VAL A 64 -10.44 13.40 -14.49
N ASN A 65 -9.19 12.96 -14.35
CA ASN A 65 -8.05 13.83 -14.04
C ASN A 65 -6.84 13.43 -14.85
N GLU A 66 -6.13 14.45 -15.33
CA GLU A 66 -4.90 14.33 -16.10
C GLU A 66 -3.91 15.35 -15.51
N PHE A 67 -2.85 14.85 -14.88
CA PHE A 67 -1.79 15.65 -14.27
C PHE A 67 -0.55 15.59 -15.14
N GLU A 68 -0.38 16.58 -16.01
CA GLU A 68 0.86 16.74 -16.77
C GLU A 68 2.00 17.16 -15.84
N THR A 69 3.15 16.49 -15.98
CA THR A 69 4.28 16.74 -15.11
C THR A 69 5.61 16.75 -15.85
N LYS A 70 6.52 17.59 -15.33
CA LYS A 70 7.94 17.64 -15.72
C LYS A 70 8.77 16.55 -15.05
N MET A 71 8.18 15.79 -14.11
CA MET A 71 8.84 14.65 -13.47
C MET A 71 9.24 13.62 -14.52
N ASN A 72 10.39 12.99 -14.33
CA ASN A 72 10.80 11.86 -15.15
C ASN A 72 9.95 10.60 -14.83
N TYR A 73 10.09 9.56 -15.64
CA TYR A 73 9.26 8.37 -15.51
C TYR A 73 9.50 7.61 -14.20
N ASP A 74 10.73 7.62 -13.69
CA ASP A 74 11.08 6.96 -12.43
C ASP A 74 10.45 7.65 -11.24
N GLN A 75 10.45 8.97 -11.22
CA GLN A 75 9.72 9.77 -10.24
C GLN A 75 8.22 9.49 -10.29
N CYS A 76 7.63 9.36 -11.48
CA CYS A 76 6.23 8.97 -11.63
C CYS A 76 5.97 7.55 -11.09
N ARG A 77 6.90 6.60 -11.29
CA ARG A 77 6.81 5.25 -10.71
C ARG A 77 6.86 5.27 -9.18
N GLU A 78 7.69 6.13 -8.59
CA GLU A 78 7.71 6.30 -7.13
C GLU A 78 6.38 6.86 -6.60
N ILE A 79 5.72 7.76 -7.35
CA ILE A 79 4.39 8.23 -6.99
C ILE A 79 3.38 7.09 -7.05
N GLU A 80 3.38 6.28 -8.11
CA GLU A 80 2.47 5.13 -8.22
C GLU A 80 2.66 4.14 -7.06
N LYS A 81 3.91 3.89 -6.64
CA LYS A 81 4.21 3.08 -5.45
C LYS A 81 3.63 3.71 -4.19
N LYS A 82 3.82 5.02 -3.98
CA LYS A 82 3.27 5.74 -2.83
C LYS A 82 1.74 5.71 -2.79
N VAL A 83 1.06 5.90 -3.93
CA VAL A 83 -0.41 5.74 -4.03
C VAL A 83 -0.80 4.33 -3.61
N ARG A 84 -0.11 3.31 -4.13
CA ARG A 84 -0.40 1.91 -3.81
C ARG A 84 -0.21 1.58 -2.34
N GLU A 85 0.81 2.16 -1.71
CA GLU A 85 1.09 2.01 -0.29
C GLU A 85 0.06 2.72 0.58
N GLN A 86 -0.24 3.99 0.29
CA GLN A 86 -1.18 4.81 1.04
C GLN A 86 -2.61 4.30 0.93
N PHE A 87 -3.03 3.87 -0.27
CA PHE A 87 -4.38 3.40 -0.56
C PHE A 87 -4.46 1.88 -0.64
N LYS A 88 -3.54 1.16 0.01
CA LYS A 88 -3.46 -0.31 -0.03
C LYS A 88 -4.76 -1.01 0.36
N ILE A 89 -5.51 -0.46 1.33
CA ILE A 89 -6.80 -1.00 1.77
C ILE A 89 -7.87 -0.90 0.68
N LYS A 90 -7.76 0.13 -0.17
CA LYS A 90 -8.68 0.42 -1.27
C LYS A 90 -8.18 -0.17 -2.60
N ASN A 91 -6.92 -0.59 -2.68
CA ASN A 91 -6.34 -1.25 -3.85
C ASN A 91 -6.98 -2.62 -4.06
N LEU A 92 -7.38 -2.90 -5.30
CA LEU A 92 -8.04 -4.14 -5.69
C LEU A 92 -7.07 -5.07 -6.40
N PHE A 93 -6.34 -4.54 -7.38
CA PHE A 93 -5.24 -5.21 -8.07
C PHE A 93 -4.47 -4.21 -8.94
N GLY A 94 -3.17 -4.43 -9.14
CA GLY A 94 -2.34 -3.54 -9.94
C GLY A 94 -2.54 -2.08 -9.51
N GLU A 95 -2.93 -1.24 -10.46
CA GLU A 95 -3.23 0.17 -10.20
C GLU A 95 -4.75 0.49 -10.20
N TYR A 96 -5.58 -0.51 -9.90
CA TYR A 96 -7.03 -0.37 -9.75
C TYR A 96 -7.43 -0.31 -8.27
N TYR A 97 -8.31 0.63 -7.94
CA TYR A 97 -8.76 0.92 -6.58
C TYR A 97 -10.29 0.99 -6.53
N LYS A 98 -10.87 0.90 -5.34
CA LYS A 98 -12.28 1.20 -5.13
C LYS A 98 -12.58 2.67 -5.46
N LYS A 99 -13.73 2.93 -6.08
CA LYS A 99 -14.15 4.27 -6.49
C LYS A 99 -14.35 5.24 -5.34
N ASP A 100 -14.67 4.75 -4.15
CA ASP A 100 -14.77 5.56 -2.93
C ASP A 100 -13.42 6.17 -2.50
N ALA A 101 -12.29 5.68 -3.02
CA ALA A 101 -10.97 6.26 -2.78
C ALA A 101 -10.61 7.44 -3.68
N TYR A 102 -11.47 7.79 -4.66
CA TYR A 102 -11.20 8.80 -5.68
C TYR A 102 -10.77 10.15 -5.08
N ASN A 103 -11.60 10.75 -4.23
CA ASN A 103 -11.33 12.08 -3.66
C ASN A 103 -10.00 12.13 -2.91
N GLU A 104 -9.71 11.10 -2.09
CA GLU A 104 -8.47 11.06 -1.31
C GLU A 104 -7.23 10.90 -2.20
N ILE A 105 -7.32 10.09 -3.26
CA ILE A 105 -6.25 9.89 -4.23
C ILE A 105 -6.02 11.16 -5.06
N GLU A 106 -7.08 11.82 -5.51
CA GLU A 106 -7.02 13.08 -6.27
C GLU A 106 -6.30 14.17 -5.46
N ILE A 107 -6.69 14.36 -4.20
CA ILE A 107 -6.03 15.31 -3.29
C ILE A 107 -4.56 14.96 -3.12
N PHE A 108 -4.25 13.68 -2.87
CA PHE A 108 -2.88 13.21 -2.69
C PHE A 108 -2.00 13.48 -3.92
N LEU A 109 -2.50 13.17 -5.12
CA LEU A 109 -1.77 13.41 -6.36
C LEU A 109 -1.61 14.90 -6.66
N THR A 110 -2.65 15.69 -6.42
CA THR A 110 -2.62 17.15 -6.59
C THR A 110 -1.52 17.77 -5.73
N ASN A 111 -1.44 17.38 -4.46
CA ASN A 111 -0.40 17.88 -3.55
C ASN A 111 1.00 17.52 -4.04
N ILE A 112 1.20 16.27 -4.48
CA ILE A 112 2.51 15.81 -4.97
C ILE A 112 2.93 16.52 -6.26
N VAL A 113 2.00 16.70 -7.20
CA VAL A 113 2.31 17.30 -8.50
C VAL A 113 2.52 18.81 -8.38
N ASN A 114 1.79 19.47 -7.49
CA ASN A 114 1.86 20.93 -7.28
C ASN A 114 2.96 21.36 -6.31
N ASP A 115 3.47 20.49 -5.43
CA ASP A 115 4.56 20.81 -4.51
C ASP A 115 5.92 20.95 -5.25
N LYS A 116 6.10 22.11 -5.88
CA LYS A 116 7.39 22.81 -5.90
C LYS A 116 7.47 23.68 -4.63
N LYS A 117 8.20 23.16 -3.64
CA LYS A 117 8.72 23.79 -2.38
C LYS A 117 8.02 23.35 -1.08
N THR A 118 8.80 22.60 -0.31
CA THR A 118 8.89 22.54 1.16
C THR A 118 7.67 22.19 2.02
N ALA A 119 7.92 21.15 2.84
CA ALA A 119 7.55 20.99 4.24
C ALA A 119 6.12 20.51 4.60
N SER A 120 6.12 19.36 5.29
CA SER A 120 5.20 18.94 6.37
C SER A 120 3.72 19.35 6.26
N ILE A 121 2.85 18.36 6.04
CA ILE A 121 1.40 18.51 6.27
C ILE A 121 0.88 17.40 7.20
N PRO A 122 -0.05 17.71 8.14
CA PRO A 122 -0.34 16.94 9.35
C PRO A 122 -1.33 15.79 9.12
N ARG A 123 -1.28 14.80 10.01
CA ARG A 123 -2.26 13.71 10.09
C ARG A 123 -3.60 14.23 10.59
N GLN A 124 -4.66 14.07 9.80
CA GLN A 124 -6.04 14.14 10.28
C GLN A 124 -6.52 12.74 10.69
N ILE A 125 -7.14 12.69 11.86
CA ILE A 125 -7.78 11.52 12.47
C ILE A 125 -9.21 11.39 11.92
N PRO A 126 -9.69 10.20 11.54
CA PRO A 126 -11.11 9.91 11.52
C PRO A 126 -11.51 8.96 12.66
N THR A 127 -12.51 9.37 13.41
CA THR A 127 -13.24 8.63 14.45
C THR A 127 -14.15 7.53 13.89
N PRO A 128 -14.58 6.56 14.74
CA PRO A 128 -15.00 5.22 14.31
C PRO A 128 -16.52 5.07 14.11
N THR A 129 -16.92 4.26 13.12
CA THR A 129 -18.27 3.65 13.08
C THR A 129 -18.21 2.12 12.97
N LYS A 130 -19.07 1.48 13.75
CA LYS A 130 -19.03 0.07 14.18
C LYS A 130 -19.55 -0.94 13.13
N LYS A 131 -18.78 -2.05 13.06
CA LYS A 131 -19.15 -3.48 13.02
C LYS A 131 -19.91 -4.07 11.81
N MET A 132 -19.29 -5.06 11.16
CA MET A 132 -19.83 -6.42 10.94
C MET A 132 -18.72 -7.42 10.52
N SER A 133 -19.04 -8.71 10.60
CA SER A 133 -18.23 -9.84 11.09
C SER A 133 -17.43 -10.70 10.09
N LYS A 134 -16.27 -11.17 10.58
CA LYS A 134 -15.52 -12.43 10.37
C LYS A 134 -15.50 -13.10 8.97
N SER A 135 -14.39 -12.90 8.24
CA SER A 135 -13.76 -13.93 7.40
C SER A 135 -12.24 -13.98 7.68
N LYS A 136 -11.68 -15.19 7.69
CA LYS A 136 -10.42 -15.55 8.36
C LYS A 136 -9.24 -15.54 7.35
N LEU A 137 -8.63 -14.36 7.17
CA LEU A 137 -7.22 -14.19 6.78
C LEU A 137 -6.83 -12.71 6.94
N LYS A 138 -6.52 -12.30 8.16
CA LYS A 138 -5.80 -11.05 8.42
C LYS A 138 -4.88 -11.22 9.63
N SER A 139 -3.65 -10.76 9.48
CA SER A 139 -3.06 -10.00 10.58
C SER A 139 -2.28 -8.84 9.95
N ASP A 140 -2.99 -7.80 9.57
CA ASP A 140 -2.50 -6.42 9.59
C ASP A 140 -2.30 -5.92 11.06
N GLN A 141 -2.13 -6.85 12.00
CA GLN A 141 -2.29 -6.66 13.46
C GLN A 141 -1.39 -5.55 14.00
N TYR A 142 -0.20 -5.41 13.43
CA TYR A 142 0.78 -4.44 13.88
C TYR A 142 1.01 -3.30 12.87
N SER A 143 0.22 -3.23 11.80
CA SER A 143 0.38 -2.15 10.83
C SER A 143 0.05 -0.80 11.50
N GLY A 144 0.99 0.14 11.44
CA GLY A 144 0.88 1.44 12.11
C GLY A 144 1.31 1.46 13.58
N CYS A 145 1.54 0.30 14.20
CA CYS A 145 2.04 0.20 15.56
C CYS A 145 3.51 0.62 15.67
N LYS A 146 3.87 1.16 16.83
CA LYS A 146 5.25 1.36 17.23
C LYS A 146 5.58 0.47 18.41
N PHE A 147 6.78 -0.11 18.38
CA PHE A 147 7.25 -1.05 19.37
C PHE A 147 8.34 -0.41 20.19
N PHE A 148 8.25 -0.59 21.49
CA PHE A 148 9.21 -0.10 22.46
C PHE A 148 9.77 -1.28 23.22
N ARG A 149 11.07 -1.21 23.52
CA ARG A 149 11.70 -2.10 24.47
C ARG A 149 11.12 -1.82 25.86
N THR A 150 10.80 -2.87 26.60
CA THR A 150 10.45 -2.78 28.03
C THR A 150 11.70 -2.85 28.90
N ASN A 151 11.54 -2.60 30.20
CA ASN A 151 12.61 -2.69 31.19
C ASN A 151 12.78 -4.11 31.79
N VAL A 152 12.31 -5.15 31.09
CA VAL A 152 12.49 -6.53 31.56
C VAL A 152 13.99 -6.85 31.70
N GLU A 153 14.36 -7.60 32.73
CA GLU A 153 15.74 -8.04 32.90
C GLU A 153 16.06 -9.21 31.96
N VAL A 154 17.21 -9.14 31.29
CA VAL A 154 17.72 -10.25 30.48
C VAL A 154 18.23 -11.33 31.43
N ASN A 155 17.74 -12.57 31.28
CA ASN A 155 18.25 -13.73 31.99
C ASN A 155 18.63 -14.86 31.02
N ASN A 156 19.24 -15.93 31.55
CA ASN A 156 19.75 -17.06 30.78
C ASN A 156 18.68 -17.85 29.98
N ARG A 157 17.39 -17.57 30.16
CA ARG A 157 16.30 -18.17 29.38
C ARG A 157 16.05 -17.44 28.06
N HIS A 158 16.61 -16.25 27.86
CA HIS A 158 16.49 -15.49 26.62
C HIS A 158 17.62 -15.85 25.67
N ALA A 159 17.27 -16.41 24.51
CA ALA A 159 18.27 -16.73 23.49
C ALA A 159 18.98 -15.45 22.99
N PRO A 160 20.30 -15.49 22.70
CA PRO A 160 21.07 -14.31 22.29
C PRO A 160 20.49 -13.54 21.09
N HIS A 161 19.88 -14.26 20.13
CA HIS A 161 19.26 -13.62 18.96
C HIS A 161 17.95 -12.89 19.30
N ASN A 162 17.22 -13.34 20.33
CA ASN A 162 16.03 -12.64 20.83
C ASN A 162 16.44 -11.38 21.59
N ILE A 163 17.53 -11.43 22.37
CA ILE A 163 18.08 -10.25 23.04
C ILE A 163 18.53 -9.21 22.00
N LYS A 164 19.28 -9.62 20.98
CA LYS A 164 19.78 -8.70 19.95
C LYS A 164 18.66 -8.01 19.16
N ARG A 165 17.60 -8.73 18.78
CA ARG A 165 16.46 -8.11 18.08
C ARG A 165 15.68 -7.16 18.97
N TRP A 166 15.62 -7.47 20.27
CA TRP A 166 14.97 -6.65 21.27
C TRP A 166 15.73 -5.34 21.55
N GLU A 167 17.03 -5.40 21.80
CA GLU A 167 17.88 -4.23 21.97
C GLU A 167 17.82 -3.29 20.75
N TRP A 168 17.76 -3.87 19.55
CA TRP A 168 17.66 -3.08 18.33
C TRP A 168 16.32 -2.32 18.18
N ILE A 169 15.23 -2.82 18.78
CA ILE A 169 13.92 -2.15 18.79
C ILE A 169 13.95 -0.87 19.63
N ASP A 170 14.78 -0.82 20.68
CA ASP A 170 14.86 0.34 21.58
C ASP A 170 15.09 1.66 20.83
N ASN A 171 15.99 1.65 19.85
CA ASN A 171 16.29 2.80 19.00
C ASN A 171 16.57 4.07 19.83
N ASN A 172 17.39 3.92 20.89
CA ASN A 172 17.69 4.96 21.87
C ASN A 172 16.41 5.52 22.52
N GLY A 173 15.56 4.62 23.03
CA GLY A 173 14.26 4.92 23.63
C GLY A 173 13.17 5.42 22.67
N LYS A 174 13.47 5.62 21.37
CA LYS A 174 12.48 6.10 20.39
C LYS A 174 11.53 4.99 19.94
N GLY A 175 11.88 3.72 20.13
CA GLY A 175 11.17 2.59 19.57
C GLY A 175 11.29 2.49 18.05
N ARG A 176 10.69 1.45 17.48
CA ARG A 176 10.61 1.24 16.02
C ARG A 176 9.20 0.93 15.58
N THR A 177 8.80 1.51 14.46
CA THR A 177 7.53 1.20 13.82
C THR A 177 7.56 -0.20 13.23
N TYR A 178 6.38 -0.80 13.06
CA TYR A 178 6.25 -2.08 12.34
C TYR A 178 6.97 -2.05 10.99
N ASN A 179 6.89 -0.94 10.25
CA ASN A 179 7.53 -0.83 8.93
C ASN A 179 9.05 -0.86 9.03
N GLU A 180 9.64 -0.16 10.00
CA GLU A 180 11.09 -0.22 10.24
C GLU A 180 11.54 -1.61 10.66
N ILE A 181 10.74 -2.32 11.45
CA ILE A 181 11.03 -3.70 11.84
C ILE A 181 10.88 -4.65 10.65
N ASN A 182 9.87 -4.41 9.81
CA ASN A 182 9.47 -5.28 8.70
C ASN A 182 10.24 -5.03 7.40
N ILE A 183 11.03 -3.96 7.29
CA ILE A 183 11.85 -3.68 6.10
C ILE A 183 12.79 -4.86 5.81
N ALA A 184 13.07 -5.09 4.52
CA ALA A 184 14.01 -6.11 4.10
C ALA A 184 15.36 -5.94 4.82
N ASP A 185 15.92 -7.05 5.28
CA ASP A 185 17.24 -7.11 5.91
C ASP A 185 17.40 -6.26 7.18
N SER A 186 16.29 -5.89 7.82
CA SER A 186 16.31 -5.29 9.14
C SER A 186 17.06 -6.18 10.13
N THR A 187 17.70 -5.58 11.13
CA THR A 187 18.37 -6.35 12.20
C THR A 187 17.39 -7.30 12.86
N TYR A 188 16.13 -6.90 13.03
CA TYR A 188 15.09 -7.76 13.57
C TYR A 188 14.90 -9.03 12.72
N ARG A 189 14.73 -8.88 11.40
CA ARG A 189 14.59 -10.00 10.45
C ARG A 189 15.81 -10.91 10.44
N LYS A 190 17.01 -10.34 10.49
CA LYS A 190 18.28 -11.10 10.52
C LYS A 190 18.46 -11.93 11.80
N CYS A 191 17.78 -11.54 12.87
CA CYS A 191 17.84 -12.23 14.16
C CYS A 191 16.78 -13.34 14.32
N ILE A 192 15.87 -13.54 13.36
CA ILE A 192 14.90 -14.64 13.41
C ILE A 192 15.59 -15.95 13.04
N LYS A 193 15.47 -16.96 13.93
CA LYS A 193 16.05 -18.30 13.79
C LYS A 193 15.01 -19.43 13.69
N ASP A 194 13.74 -19.09 13.50
CA ASP A 194 12.66 -20.05 13.29
C ASP A 194 12.88 -20.82 11.97
N SER A 195 12.79 -22.15 12.00
CA SER A 195 12.99 -23.02 10.83
C SER A 195 11.98 -22.77 9.71
N THR A 196 10.81 -22.21 10.04
CA THR A 196 9.75 -21.88 9.08
C THR A 196 9.86 -20.44 8.53
N TYR A 197 10.91 -19.70 8.91
CA TYR A 197 11.15 -18.33 8.45
C TYR A 197 12.10 -18.31 7.24
N HIS A 198 11.58 -17.87 6.11
CA HIS A 198 12.27 -17.82 4.81
C HIS A 198 12.79 -16.42 4.45
N GLY A 199 13.23 -15.64 5.45
CA GLY A 199 13.80 -14.31 5.23
C GLY A 199 12.77 -13.23 4.87
N ASN A 200 13.14 -12.32 3.95
CA ASN A 200 12.38 -11.09 3.66
C ASN A 200 10.96 -11.33 3.11
N THR A 201 10.70 -12.52 2.55
CA THR A 201 9.37 -12.92 2.04
C THR A 201 8.45 -13.40 3.17
N SER A 202 9.01 -13.76 4.32
CA SER A 202 8.26 -14.28 5.45
C SER A 202 7.69 -13.18 6.33
N ARG A 203 6.55 -13.49 6.95
CA ARG A 203 5.86 -12.63 7.90
C ARG A 203 6.58 -12.62 9.25
N ILE A 204 6.64 -11.45 9.88
CA ILE A 204 7.24 -11.29 11.20
C ILE A 204 6.20 -11.24 12.33
N ASP A 205 4.89 -11.18 12.01
CA ASP A 205 3.80 -10.99 12.99
C ASP A 205 3.85 -11.99 14.15
N LYS A 206 4.11 -13.27 13.87
CA LYS A 206 4.18 -14.31 14.91
C LYS A 206 5.36 -14.09 15.87
N HIS A 207 6.47 -13.54 15.39
CA HIS A 207 7.67 -13.28 16.17
C HIS A 207 7.49 -12.03 17.02
N LEU A 208 6.87 -10.98 16.47
CA LEU A 208 6.46 -9.80 17.23
C LEU A 208 5.48 -10.17 18.33
N THR A 209 4.49 -11.01 18.01
CA THR A 209 3.52 -11.51 19.00
C THR A 209 4.20 -12.28 20.11
N TYR A 210 5.23 -13.08 19.79
CA TYR A 210 6.03 -13.78 20.79
C TYR A 210 6.77 -12.79 21.69
N ASP A 211 7.46 -11.81 21.13
CA ASP A 211 8.20 -10.81 21.92
C ASP A 211 7.28 -9.98 22.84
N ILE A 212 6.07 -9.66 22.37
CA ILE A 212 5.04 -9.01 23.19
C ILE A 212 4.58 -9.92 24.33
N LYS A 213 4.27 -11.19 24.02
CA LYS A 213 3.82 -12.16 25.03
C LYS A 213 4.86 -12.42 26.11
N MET A 214 6.15 -12.37 25.74
CA MET A 214 7.25 -12.48 26.70
C MET A 214 7.50 -11.18 27.49
N GLY A 215 6.74 -10.12 27.21
CA GLY A 215 6.89 -8.82 27.87
C GLY A 215 8.16 -8.07 27.49
N MET A 216 8.89 -8.52 26.47
CA MET A 216 10.17 -7.93 26.05
C MET A 216 9.92 -6.62 25.29
N ILE A 217 8.90 -6.61 24.44
CA ILE A 217 8.48 -5.39 23.75
C ILE A 217 7.02 -5.11 24.04
N GLU A 218 6.66 -3.84 23.95
CA GLU A 218 5.29 -3.39 24.05
C GLU A 218 4.92 -2.54 22.84
N VAL A 219 3.64 -2.52 22.52
CA VAL A 219 3.08 -1.70 21.46
C VAL A 219 2.57 -0.41 22.07
N ARG A 220 2.99 0.73 21.52
CA ARG A 220 2.42 2.05 21.83
C ARG A 220 2.03 2.78 20.55
#